data_AF-A0A101VSL2-F1
#
_entry.id   AF-A0A101VSL2-F1
#
_cell.length_a   1.000
_cell.length_b   1.000
_cell.length_c   1.000
_cell.angle_alpha   90.00
_cell.angle_beta   90.00
_cell.angle_gamma   90.00
#
_symmetry.space_group_name_H-M   'P 1'
#
loop_
_entity.id
_entity.type
_entity.pdbx_description
1 polymer ?
#
loop_
_entity_poly.entity_id
_entity_poly.type
_entity_poly.pdbx_seq_one_letter_code
_entity_poly.pdbx_strand_id
1 'polypeptide(L)'
;MTEKKAPRLRTVNKSLPPYELNKFPNDFAFKLGRELVYLLATKGNPTLEGSEWEEIFANCIGAKWKPSNVGLDDVVLGSCAWGAKTVKAKKPAVQKTVRLISGRNSPVYSFGEKQIAEVNPDHLGSQVLEIWNERVSAIRKLYKFVRTVVLLKSDNLDEVAVFEYDTVRFDQELYEWKWNERGNLEGYLKRTKEHCFTWQPHGSQFTIIEEVPDDSLVIKIRIPKRIDKEELLQTIGFDNSWVTTSLNRGFATSG
;
A
#
# COMPACT_ATOMS: atom_id res chain seq x y z
N MET A 1 14.53 -16.55 -28.72
CA MET A 1 13.31 -15.72 -28.60
C MET A 1 13.55 -14.43 -29.36
N THR A 2 12.81 -14.19 -30.44
CA THR A 2 12.93 -12.96 -31.23
C THR A 2 12.37 -11.78 -30.44
N GLU A 3 13.22 -10.81 -30.10
CA GLU A 3 12.81 -9.55 -29.49
C GLU A 3 11.70 -8.88 -30.32
N LYS A 4 10.55 -8.60 -29.70
CA LYS A 4 9.46 -7.84 -30.32
C LYS A 4 9.96 -6.43 -30.64
N LYS A 5 10.02 -6.08 -31.92
CA LYS A 5 10.34 -4.72 -32.38
C LYS A 5 9.22 -3.76 -31.97
N ALA A 6 9.48 -2.91 -30.99
CA ALA A 6 8.58 -1.82 -30.59
C ALA A 6 8.68 -0.61 -31.56
N PRO A 7 7.60 0.18 -31.75
CA PRO A 7 7.62 1.35 -32.62
C PRO A 7 8.68 2.37 -32.20
N ARG A 8 9.44 2.90 -33.17
CA ARG A 8 10.46 3.93 -32.95
C ARG A 8 9.80 5.30 -32.98
N LEU A 9 9.73 5.95 -31.83
CA LEU A 9 9.23 7.32 -31.69
C LEU A 9 10.42 8.29 -31.66
N ARG A 10 10.32 9.41 -32.41
CA ARG A 10 11.43 10.36 -32.67
C ARG A 10 11.92 11.12 -31.43
N THR A 11 11.15 11.19 -30.36
CA THR A 11 11.39 12.10 -29.21
C THR A 11 11.15 11.45 -27.85
N VAL A 12 11.29 10.13 -27.71
CA VAL A 12 11.06 9.48 -26.41
C VAL A 12 12.38 9.15 -25.74
N ASN A 13 12.74 9.93 -24.74
CA ASN A 13 13.76 9.55 -23.78
C ASN A 13 13.22 8.31 -23.03
N LYS A 14 13.71 7.12 -23.40
CA LYS A 14 13.29 5.84 -22.82
C LYS A 14 13.88 5.69 -21.41
N SER A 15 13.47 6.56 -20.49
CA SER A 15 13.66 6.29 -19.05
C SER A 15 13.04 4.93 -18.74
N LEU A 16 13.80 4.09 -18.03
CA LEU A 16 13.42 2.77 -17.56
C LEU A 16 13.10 2.85 -16.05
N PRO A 17 12.25 1.96 -15.52
CA PRO A 17 12.08 1.85 -14.08
C PRO A 17 13.39 1.35 -13.43
N PRO A 18 13.59 1.54 -12.12
CA PRO A 18 14.80 1.09 -11.42
C PRO A 18 15.06 -0.42 -11.53
N TYR A 19 13.99 -1.21 -11.63
CA TYR A 19 14.01 -2.65 -11.89
C TYR A 19 12.69 -3.10 -12.54
N GLU A 20 12.67 -4.28 -13.15
CA GLU A 20 11.48 -4.87 -13.76
C GLU A 20 10.42 -5.20 -12.68
N LEU A 21 9.14 -5.22 -13.08
CA LEU A 21 8.06 -5.54 -12.15
C LEU A 21 8.27 -6.93 -11.53
N ASN A 22 8.13 -7.04 -10.21
CA ASN A 22 8.38 -8.28 -9.44
C ASN A 22 9.82 -8.82 -9.49
N LYS A 23 10.77 -8.10 -10.09
CA LYS A 23 12.21 -8.44 -10.08
C LYS A 23 12.96 -7.50 -9.15
N PHE A 24 12.73 -7.65 -7.85
CA PHE A 24 13.39 -6.85 -6.81
C PHE A 24 14.92 -6.99 -6.89
N PRO A 25 15.67 -6.00 -6.37
CA PRO A 25 17.13 -6.10 -6.25
C PRO A 25 17.58 -7.40 -5.56
N ASN A 26 18.71 -7.97 -5.98
CA ASN A 26 19.16 -9.29 -5.51
C ASN A 26 19.31 -9.40 -3.98
N ASP A 27 19.62 -8.30 -3.30
CA ASP A 27 19.78 -8.23 -1.85
C ASP A 27 18.49 -7.84 -1.10
N PHE A 28 17.39 -7.55 -1.82
CA PHE A 28 16.13 -7.10 -1.25
C PHE A 28 15.57 -8.11 -0.24
N ALA A 29 15.53 -9.39 -0.61
CA ALA A 29 14.99 -10.44 0.26
C ALA A 29 15.74 -10.52 1.60
N PHE A 30 17.08 -10.41 1.55
CA PHE A 30 17.92 -10.44 2.74
C PHE A 30 17.75 -9.17 3.59
N LYS A 31 17.72 -7.99 2.97
CA LYS A 31 17.46 -6.71 3.65
C LYS A 31 16.10 -6.73 4.36
N LEU A 32 15.05 -7.14 3.65
CA LEU A 32 13.71 -7.23 4.22
C LEU A 32 13.66 -8.22 5.37
N GLY A 33 14.28 -9.40 5.21
CA GLY A 33 14.40 -10.37 6.31
C GLY A 33 15.10 -9.79 7.53
N ARG A 34 16.16 -8.99 7.34
CA ARG A 34 16.86 -8.29 8.43
C ARG A 34 15.97 -7.30 9.15
N GLU A 35 15.24 -6.46 8.41
CA GLU A 35 14.33 -5.46 9.00
C GLU A 35 13.18 -6.13 9.79
N LEU A 36 12.63 -7.23 9.27
CA LEU A 36 11.57 -7.97 9.94
C LEU A 36 12.07 -8.71 11.19
N VAL A 37 13.28 -9.28 11.15
CA VAL A 37 13.93 -9.85 12.34
C VAL A 37 14.16 -8.77 13.39
N TYR A 38 14.66 -7.60 12.99
CA TYR A 38 14.86 -6.47 13.90
C TYR A 38 13.54 -6.03 14.54
N LEU A 39 12.48 -5.87 13.76
CA LEU A 39 11.15 -5.51 14.23
C LEU A 39 10.63 -6.53 15.25
N LEU A 40 10.70 -7.83 14.94
CA LEU A 40 10.25 -8.91 15.82
C LEU A 40 11.05 -8.95 17.14
N ALA A 41 12.36 -8.73 17.07
CA ALA A 41 13.23 -8.75 18.23
C ALA A 41 13.00 -7.57 19.19
N THR A 42 12.60 -6.41 18.66
CA THR A 42 12.50 -5.13 19.40
C THR A 42 11.09 -4.76 19.84
N LYS A 43 10.07 -4.86 18.98
CA LYS A 43 8.68 -4.47 19.32
C LYS A 43 8.01 -5.41 20.33
N GLY A 44 8.44 -6.66 20.39
CA GLY A 44 7.86 -7.65 21.29
C GLY A 44 6.47 -8.17 20.88
N ASN A 45 5.93 -7.74 19.74
CA ASN A 45 4.77 -8.33 19.10
C ASN A 45 4.98 -8.35 17.56
N PRO A 46 4.33 -9.28 16.85
CA PRO A 46 4.46 -9.41 15.39
C PRO A 46 3.57 -8.40 14.63
N THR A 47 3.64 -7.12 15.00
CA THR A 47 2.84 -6.06 14.37
C THR A 47 3.70 -5.17 13.49
N LEU A 48 3.35 -5.13 12.20
CA LEU A 48 3.94 -4.25 11.20
C LEU A 48 2.86 -3.32 10.63
N GLU A 49 2.99 -2.03 10.83
CA GLU A 49 2.05 -1.00 10.37
C GLU A 49 2.37 -0.49 8.96
N GLY A 50 1.45 0.29 8.37
CA GLY A 50 1.59 0.81 7.01
C GLY A 50 2.85 1.66 6.81
N SER A 51 3.08 2.65 7.69
CA SER A 51 4.26 3.51 7.61
C SER A 51 5.56 2.75 7.80
N GLU A 52 5.58 1.74 8.68
CA GLU A 52 6.75 0.87 8.84
C GLU A 52 7.05 0.08 7.58
N TRP A 53 6.01 -0.40 6.89
CA TRP A 53 6.20 -1.05 5.59
C TRP A 53 6.80 -0.10 4.56
N GLU A 54 6.27 1.13 4.47
CA GLU A 54 6.76 2.15 3.56
C GLU A 54 8.25 2.46 3.79
N GLU A 55 8.64 2.67 5.06
CA GLU A 55 10.03 2.93 5.46
C GLU A 55 10.94 1.74 5.18
N ILE A 56 10.55 0.53 5.60
CA ILE A 56 11.31 -0.70 5.38
C ILE A 56 11.54 -0.92 3.88
N PHE A 57 10.48 -0.80 3.07
CA PHE A 57 10.58 -0.98 1.62
C PHE A 57 11.53 0.06 1.01
N ALA A 58 11.38 1.34 1.38
CA ALA A 58 12.24 2.40 0.89
C ALA A 58 13.73 2.13 1.19
N ASN A 59 14.03 1.73 2.43
CA ASN A 59 15.39 1.38 2.85
C ASN A 59 15.94 0.17 2.08
N CYS A 60 15.11 -0.85 1.84
CA CYS A 60 15.54 -2.06 1.13
C CYS A 60 15.99 -1.78 -0.31
N ILE A 61 15.34 -0.84 -1.00
CA ILE A 61 15.65 -0.49 -2.40
C ILE A 61 16.49 0.78 -2.57
N GLY A 62 16.90 1.43 -1.48
CA GLY A 62 17.63 2.71 -1.54
C GLY A 62 16.78 3.89 -2.04
N ALA A 63 15.46 3.83 -1.83
CA ALA A 63 14.52 4.89 -2.16
C ALA A 63 14.35 5.88 -1.00
N LYS A 64 13.64 6.97 -1.27
CA LYS A 64 13.21 7.92 -0.24
C LYS A 64 11.80 7.59 0.20
N TRP A 65 11.59 7.44 1.50
CA TRP A 65 10.27 7.48 2.11
C TRP A 65 9.86 8.93 2.34
N LYS A 66 8.60 9.24 2.07
CA LYS A 66 7.97 10.50 2.45
C LYS A 66 6.48 10.24 2.78
N PRO A 67 5.91 10.91 3.77
CA PRO A 67 4.47 10.84 4.00
C PRO A 67 3.74 11.40 2.76
N SER A 68 2.83 10.61 2.19
CA SER A 68 1.98 11.01 1.07
C SER A 68 0.58 11.37 1.52
N ASN A 69 0.01 12.43 0.94
CA ASN A 69 -1.41 12.73 1.10
C ASN A 69 -2.33 11.75 0.33
N VAL A 70 -1.80 11.11 -0.72
CA VAL A 70 -2.58 10.27 -1.65
C VAL A 70 -2.34 8.77 -1.40
N GLY A 71 -1.19 8.40 -0.82
CA GLY A 71 -0.84 7.00 -0.55
C GLY A 71 -0.43 6.21 -1.79
N LEU A 72 0.08 6.91 -2.81
CA LEU A 72 0.51 6.39 -4.12
C LEU A 72 1.95 6.80 -4.48
N ASP A 73 2.57 7.66 -3.67
CA ASP A 73 3.94 8.12 -3.80
C ASP A 73 4.66 8.15 -2.44
N ASP A 74 4.31 7.19 -1.58
CA ASP A 74 4.89 6.98 -0.24
C ASP A 74 6.40 6.72 -0.33
N VAL A 75 6.81 6.02 -1.38
CA VAL A 75 8.21 5.67 -1.65
C VAL A 75 8.60 6.13 -3.04
N VAL A 76 9.77 6.78 -3.18
CA VAL A 76 10.21 7.39 -4.44
C VAL A 76 11.68 7.07 -4.74
N LEU A 77 11.94 6.59 -5.96
CA LEU A 77 13.28 6.34 -6.50
C LEU A 77 13.37 6.80 -7.95
N GLY A 78 14.10 7.89 -8.18
CA GLY A 78 14.22 8.50 -9.51
C GLY A 78 12.85 8.92 -10.05
N SER A 79 12.48 8.41 -11.23
CA SER A 79 11.19 8.67 -11.87
C SER A 79 10.10 7.65 -11.53
N CYS A 80 10.33 6.80 -10.52
CA CYS A 80 9.38 5.80 -10.05
C CYS A 80 8.88 6.12 -8.65
N ALA A 81 7.58 5.97 -8.44
CA ALA A 81 6.91 6.11 -7.16
C ALA A 81 6.08 4.87 -6.85
N TRP A 82 5.95 4.56 -5.56
CA TRP A 82 5.18 3.44 -5.07
C TRP A 82 4.17 3.89 -4.01
N GLY A 83 2.94 3.37 -4.13
CA GLY A 83 2.06 3.21 -2.98
C GLY A 83 2.38 1.91 -2.27
N ALA A 84 2.58 1.92 -0.96
CA ALA A 84 2.89 0.71 -0.20
C ALA A 84 1.64 0.20 0.54
N LYS A 85 1.33 -1.10 0.44
CA LYS A 85 0.16 -1.72 1.08
C LYS A 85 0.57 -2.96 1.86
N THR A 86 -0.09 -3.19 2.99
CA THR A 86 0.04 -4.45 3.74
C THR A 86 -1.30 -5.18 3.77
N VAL A 87 -1.25 -6.51 3.70
CA VAL A 87 -2.43 -7.37 3.77
C VAL A 87 -2.12 -8.55 4.70
N LYS A 88 -3.00 -8.82 5.66
CA LYS A 88 -2.88 -10.02 6.50
C LYS A 88 -3.36 -11.25 5.72
N ALA A 89 -2.59 -12.33 5.76
CA ALA A 89 -2.93 -13.60 5.14
C ALA A 89 -2.49 -14.77 6.04
N LYS A 90 -3.32 -15.81 6.16
CA LYS A 90 -2.99 -16.99 6.96
C LYS A 90 -1.76 -17.74 6.42
N LYS A 91 -1.61 -17.78 5.10
CA LYS A 91 -0.49 -18.41 4.39
C LYS A 91 -0.11 -17.56 3.18
N PRO A 92 0.75 -16.54 3.35
CA PRO A 92 1.14 -15.62 2.26
C PRO A 92 1.60 -16.33 0.99
N ALA A 93 2.35 -17.43 1.10
CA ALA A 93 2.94 -18.12 -0.05
C ALA A 93 1.93 -18.74 -1.03
N VAL A 94 0.68 -18.98 -0.60
CA VAL A 94 -0.35 -19.66 -1.41
C VAL A 94 -1.60 -18.82 -1.62
N GLN A 95 -1.61 -17.59 -1.11
CA GLN A 95 -2.71 -16.66 -1.31
C GLN A 95 -2.82 -16.31 -2.79
N LYS A 96 -4.03 -16.36 -3.36
CA LYS A 96 -4.26 -16.12 -4.79
C LYS A 96 -4.81 -14.74 -5.12
N THR A 97 -5.51 -14.12 -4.18
CA THR A 97 -6.07 -12.78 -4.37
C THR A 97 -5.88 -11.93 -3.13
N VAL A 98 -5.83 -10.62 -3.31
CA VAL A 98 -5.81 -9.64 -2.22
C VAL A 98 -6.80 -8.53 -2.46
N ARG A 99 -7.30 -7.96 -1.37
CA ARG A 99 -8.12 -6.77 -1.40
C ARG A 99 -7.31 -5.61 -0.85
N LEU A 100 -6.96 -4.67 -1.72
CA LEU A 100 -6.15 -3.51 -1.40
C LEU A 100 -7.04 -2.32 -1.06
N ILE A 101 -6.76 -1.62 0.04
CA ILE A 101 -7.42 -0.35 0.34
C ILE A 101 -6.81 0.73 -0.54
N SER A 102 -7.65 1.31 -1.40
CA SER A 102 -7.27 2.23 -2.48
C SER A 102 -7.80 3.65 -2.21
N GLY A 103 -7.99 3.96 -0.93
CA GLY A 103 -8.30 5.29 -0.42
C GLY A 103 -9.77 5.50 -0.07
N ARG A 104 -10.07 6.75 0.32
CA ARG A 104 -11.39 7.23 0.72
C ARG A 104 -12.02 7.93 -0.48
N ASN A 105 -12.75 7.20 -1.31
CA ASN A 105 -13.37 7.77 -2.51
C ASN A 105 -14.76 8.22 -2.14
N SER A 106 -14.95 9.50 -1.84
CA SER A 106 -16.24 10.04 -1.37
C SER A 106 -16.93 10.82 -2.48
N PRO A 107 -17.94 10.25 -3.16
CA PRO A 107 -18.73 10.98 -4.14
C PRO A 107 -19.45 12.20 -3.54
N VAL A 108 -19.84 12.14 -2.27
CA VAL A 108 -20.43 13.29 -1.54
C VAL A 108 -19.46 14.47 -1.50
N TYR A 109 -18.21 14.22 -1.10
CA TYR A 109 -17.20 15.28 -0.99
C TYR A 109 -16.74 15.75 -2.38
N SER A 110 -16.51 14.82 -3.31
CA SER A 110 -15.90 15.11 -4.61
C SER A 110 -16.87 15.66 -5.66
N PHE A 111 -18.15 15.25 -5.62
CA PHE A 111 -19.15 15.62 -6.62
C PHE A 111 -20.42 16.25 -6.03
N GLY A 112 -20.54 16.32 -4.70
CA GLY A 112 -21.74 16.87 -4.04
C GLY A 112 -22.95 15.93 -4.06
N GLU A 113 -22.72 14.62 -4.25
CA GLU A 113 -23.77 13.60 -4.29
C GLU A 113 -24.55 13.56 -2.97
N LYS A 114 -25.90 13.55 -3.03
CA LYS A 114 -26.75 13.69 -1.82
C LYS A 114 -27.51 12.42 -1.45
N GLN A 115 -27.84 11.57 -2.42
CA GLN A 115 -28.72 10.41 -2.21
C GLN A 115 -28.06 9.12 -2.69
N ILE A 116 -26.89 8.79 -2.13
CA ILE A 116 -26.04 7.67 -2.53
C ILE A 116 -26.82 6.35 -2.75
N ALA A 117 -27.76 6.02 -1.87
CA ALA A 117 -28.50 4.76 -1.92
C ALA A 117 -29.57 4.69 -3.04
N GLU A 118 -29.99 5.83 -3.56
CA GLU A 118 -31.06 5.94 -4.58
C GLU A 118 -30.49 6.21 -5.99
N VAL A 119 -29.21 6.56 -6.05
CA VAL A 119 -28.48 6.80 -7.31
C VAL A 119 -28.27 5.47 -8.05
N ASN A 120 -28.36 5.55 -9.38
CA ASN A 120 -28.02 4.43 -10.26
C ASN A 120 -26.62 3.86 -9.89
N PRO A 121 -26.50 2.55 -9.61
CA PRO A 121 -25.24 1.93 -9.18
C PRO A 121 -24.07 2.19 -10.12
N ASP A 122 -24.29 2.14 -11.44
CA ASP A 122 -23.25 2.39 -12.43
C ASP A 122 -22.80 3.85 -12.39
N HIS A 123 -23.72 4.80 -12.24
CA HIS A 123 -23.37 6.21 -12.10
C HIS A 123 -22.53 6.48 -10.84
N LEU A 124 -22.95 5.93 -9.70
CA LEU A 124 -22.20 6.07 -8.46
C LEU A 124 -20.82 5.39 -8.54
N GLY A 125 -20.78 4.19 -9.13
CA GLY A 125 -19.54 3.44 -9.36
C GLY A 125 -18.56 4.18 -10.27
N SER A 126 -19.08 4.88 -11.28
CA SER A 126 -18.30 5.72 -12.19
C SER A 126 -17.64 6.88 -11.44
N GLN A 127 -18.38 7.58 -10.57
CA GLN A 127 -17.82 8.63 -9.70
C GLN A 127 -16.74 8.08 -8.74
N VAL A 128 -16.98 6.91 -8.14
CA VAL A 128 -16.01 6.25 -7.24
C VAL A 128 -14.70 5.95 -7.98
N LEU A 129 -14.77 5.39 -9.20
CA LEU A 129 -13.58 5.14 -10.02
C LEU A 129 -12.91 6.42 -10.47
N GLU A 130 -13.67 7.47 -10.79
CA GLU A 130 -13.08 8.73 -11.23
C GLU A 130 -12.20 9.36 -10.16
N ILE A 131 -12.60 9.30 -8.90
CA ILE A 131 -11.77 9.77 -7.78
C ILE A 131 -10.45 9.01 -7.72
N TRP A 132 -10.46 7.69 -7.92
CA TRP A 132 -9.24 6.90 -8.00
C TRP A 132 -8.39 7.31 -9.23
N ASN A 133 -9.02 7.39 -10.39
CA ASN A 133 -8.35 7.73 -11.64
C ASN A 133 -7.66 9.09 -11.55
N GLU A 134 -8.31 10.09 -10.94
CA GLU A 134 -7.72 11.42 -10.76
C GLU A 134 -6.53 11.41 -9.79
N ARG A 135 -6.57 10.59 -8.73
CA ARG A 135 -5.40 10.37 -7.86
C ARG A 135 -4.22 9.77 -8.63
N VAL A 136 -4.48 8.73 -9.43
CA VAL A 136 -3.45 8.11 -10.26
C VAL A 136 -2.91 9.10 -11.30
N SER A 137 -3.79 9.86 -11.95
CA SER A 137 -3.43 10.92 -12.91
C SER A 137 -2.55 11.99 -12.25
N ALA A 138 -2.87 12.42 -11.02
CA ALA A 138 -2.09 13.42 -10.30
C ALA A 138 -0.65 12.97 -10.05
N ILE A 139 -0.44 11.71 -9.63
CA ILE A 139 0.90 11.17 -9.37
C ILE A 139 1.66 10.89 -10.68
N ARG A 140 0.97 10.42 -11.73
CA ARG A 140 1.58 10.20 -13.06
C ARG A 140 2.05 11.49 -13.75
N LYS A 141 1.58 12.66 -13.32
CA LYS A 141 2.14 13.96 -13.76
C LYS A 141 3.55 14.20 -13.18
N LEU A 142 3.85 13.58 -12.03
CA LEU A 142 5.12 13.77 -11.31
C LEU A 142 6.12 12.64 -11.58
N TYR A 143 5.62 11.40 -11.72
CA TYR A 143 6.44 10.21 -11.87
C TYR A 143 6.05 9.43 -13.11
N LYS A 144 7.06 9.00 -13.88
CA LYS A 144 6.87 8.23 -15.12
C LYS A 144 6.34 6.84 -14.83
N PHE A 145 6.76 6.25 -13.72
CA PHE A 145 6.34 4.93 -13.27
C PHE A 145 5.64 5.08 -11.92
N VAL A 146 4.45 4.52 -11.81
CA VAL A 146 3.68 4.50 -10.57
C VAL A 146 3.29 3.06 -10.33
N ARG A 147 3.76 2.50 -9.22
CA ARG A 147 3.56 1.11 -8.84
C ARG A 147 2.86 1.02 -7.50
N THR A 148 2.31 -0.14 -7.19
CA THR A 148 1.87 -0.49 -5.85
C THR A 148 2.67 -1.69 -5.41
N VAL A 149 3.37 -1.58 -4.28
CA VAL A 149 4.07 -2.71 -3.66
C VAL A 149 3.21 -3.23 -2.51
N VAL A 150 3.00 -4.55 -2.48
CA VAL A 150 2.16 -5.21 -1.49
C VAL A 150 3.01 -6.17 -0.66
N LEU A 151 2.91 -6.04 0.66
CA LEU A 151 3.40 -7.01 1.62
C LEU A 151 2.22 -7.84 2.15
N LEU A 152 2.14 -9.10 1.72
CA LEU A 152 1.29 -10.10 2.36
C LEU A 152 2.05 -10.67 3.55
N LYS A 153 1.41 -10.64 4.72
CA LYS A 153 2.05 -11.04 5.97
C LYS A 153 1.19 -11.99 6.77
N SER A 154 1.84 -13.02 7.30
CA SER A 154 1.29 -13.89 8.34
C SER A 154 1.04 -13.13 9.62
N ASP A 155 0.19 -13.66 10.49
CA ASP A 155 -0.10 -13.04 11.79
C ASP A 155 1.14 -12.97 12.70
N ASN A 156 2.10 -13.89 12.52
CA ASN A 156 3.33 -13.96 13.31
C ASN A 156 4.56 -13.36 12.59
N LEU A 157 4.41 -12.88 11.35
CA LEU A 157 5.50 -12.43 10.48
C LEU A 157 6.60 -13.49 10.23
N ASP A 158 6.33 -14.78 10.44
CA ASP A 158 7.24 -15.89 10.12
C ASP A 158 7.22 -16.26 8.63
N GLU A 159 6.18 -15.87 7.92
CA GLU A 159 6.08 -15.93 6.46
C GLU A 159 5.53 -14.61 5.91
N VAL A 160 6.14 -14.13 4.82
CA VAL A 160 5.65 -12.98 4.04
C VAL A 160 5.77 -13.25 2.54
N ALA A 161 4.95 -12.59 1.74
CA ALA A 161 5.09 -12.54 0.28
C ALA A 161 5.05 -11.08 -0.19
N VAL A 162 5.92 -10.72 -1.13
CA VAL A 162 6.04 -9.36 -1.67
C VAL A 162 5.89 -9.38 -3.18
N PHE A 163 5.09 -8.48 -3.72
CA PHE A 163 4.93 -8.28 -5.15
C PHE A 163 4.50 -6.85 -5.46
N GLU A 164 4.50 -6.53 -6.74
CA GLU A 164 4.18 -5.24 -7.31
C GLU A 164 3.19 -5.37 -8.48
N TYR A 165 2.40 -4.32 -8.67
CA TYR A 165 1.73 -4.05 -9.94
C TYR A 165 2.00 -2.64 -10.40
N ASP A 166 1.81 -2.41 -11.69
CA ASP A 166 1.63 -1.05 -12.19
C ASP A 166 0.32 -0.48 -11.65
N THR A 167 0.38 0.71 -11.06
CA THR A 167 -0.82 1.43 -10.62
C THR A 167 -1.45 2.09 -11.83
N VAL A 168 -2.62 1.58 -12.23
CA VAL A 168 -3.32 2.00 -13.45
C VAL A 168 -4.61 2.77 -13.15
N ARG A 169 -5.05 3.50 -14.17
CA ARG A 169 -6.42 4.01 -14.26
C ARG A 169 -7.32 2.90 -14.79
N PHE A 170 -8.58 2.94 -14.42
CA PHE A 170 -9.59 2.01 -14.88
C PHE A 170 -10.56 2.72 -15.81
N ASP A 171 -10.82 2.11 -16.96
CA ASP A 171 -11.88 2.55 -17.87
C ASP A 171 -13.24 2.15 -17.28
N GLN A 172 -14.03 3.15 -16.93
CA GLN A 172 -15.29 2.98 -16.21
C GLN A 172 -16.31 2.20 -17.03
N GLU A 173 -16.26 2.30 -18.37
CA GLU A 173 -17.23 1.65 -19.27
C GLU A 173 -17.09 0.13 -19.26
N LEU A 174 -15.94 -0.40 -18.82
CA LEU A 174 -15.68 -1.83 -18.74
C LEU A 174 -16.34 -2.51 -17.54
N TYR A 175 -16.89 -1.75 -16.60
CA TYR A 175 -17.43 -2.27 -15.35
C TYR A 175 -18.93 -2.04 -15.22
N GLU A 176 -19.60 -3.01 -14.60
CA GLU A 176 -20.97 -2.89 -14.13
C GLU A 176 -20.98 -2.91 -12.60
N TRP A 177 -21.87 -2.16 -12.00
CA TRP A 177 -21.94 -1.97 -10.55
C TRP A 177 -23.26 -2.45 -9.99
N LYS A 178 -23.21 -3.06 -8.82
CA LYS A 178 -24.41 -3.49 -8.09
C LYS A 178 -24.22 -3.36 -6.59
N TRP A 179 -25.31 -3.11 -5.89
CA TRP A 179 -25.35 -3.20 -4.44
C TRP A 179 -25.40 -4.66 -4.00
N ASN A 180 -24.63 -5.03 -2.98
CA ASN A 180 -24.76 -6.33 -2.32
C ASN A 180 -25.69 -6.24 -1.09
N GLU A 181 -26.02 -7.39 -0.50
CA GLU A 181 -26.91 -7.49 0.67
C GLU A 181 -26.40 -6.73 1.92
N ARG A 182 -25.11 -6.41 1.96
CA ARG A 182 -24.47 -5.68 3.06
C ARG A 182 -24.41 -4.17 2.82
N GLY A 183 -25.03 -3.68 1.74
CA GLY A 183 -25.01 -2.26 1.39
C GLY A 183 -23.66 -1.77 0.89
N ASN A 184 -22.81 -2.65 0.34
CA ASN A 184 -21.60 -2.23 -0.37
C ASN A 184 -21.86 -2.19 -1.87
N LEU A 185 -21.23 -1.22 -2.54
CA LEU A 185 -21.27 -1.12 -3.98
C LEU A 185 -20.11 -1.94 -4.57
N GLU A 186 -20.42 -2.90 -5.42
CA GLU A 186 -19.45 -3.83 -5.98
C GLU A 186 -19.36 -3.66 -7.50
N GLY A 187 -18.13 -3.52 -8.00
CA GLY A 187 -17.83 -3.34 -9.41
C GLY A 187 -17.30 -4.64 -10.03
N TYR A 188 -17.91 -5.05 -11.13
CA TYR A 188 -17.61 -6.29 -11.84
C TYR A 188 -17.17 -6.00 -13.26
N LEU A 189 -16.14 -6.69 -13.74
CA LEU A 189 -15.71 -6.56 -15.14
C LEU A 189 -16.79 -7.16 -16.05
N LYS A 190 -17.39 -6.36 -16.95
CA LYS A 190 -18.53 -6.79 -17.79
C LYS A 190 -18.24 -8.05 -18.59
N ARG A 191 -17.00 -8.19 -19.07
CA ARG A 191 -16.56 -9.30 -19.94
C ARG A 191 -16.47 -10.64 -19.22
N THR A 192 -15.91 -10.66 -18.01
CA THR A 192 -15.61 -11.92 -17.27
C THR A 192 -16.55 -12.15 -16.10
N LYS A 193 -17.31 -11.12 -15.71
CA LYS A 193 -18.12 -11.06 -14.48
C LYS A 193 -17.28 -11.21 -13.21
N GLU A 194 -15.99 -10.95 -13.30
CA GLU A 194 -15.09 -10.99 -12.16
C GLU A 194 -15.29 -9.78 -11.25
N HIS A 195 -15.24 -10.01 -9.94
CA HIS A 195 -15.35 -8.97 -8.94
C HIS A 195 -14.02 -8.21 -8.80
N CYS A 196 -13.99 -6.95 -9.25
CA CYS A 196 -12.76 -6.15 -9.25
C CYS A 196 -12.74 -5.12 -8.12
N PHE A 197 -13.91 -4.60 -7.73
CA PHE A 197 -13.97 -3.45 -6.84
C PHE A 197 -15.02 -3.59 -5.74
N THR A 198 -14.75 -3.01 -4.59
CA THR A 198 -15.79 -2.78 -3.58
C THR A 198 -15.61 -1.41 -2.96
N TRP A 199 -16.72 -0.69 -2.90
CA TRP A 199 -16.84 0.57 -2.22
C TRP A 199 -17.84 0.46 -1.07
N GLN A 200 -17.41 0.92 0.09
CA GLN A 200 -18.20 0.89 1.32
C GLN A 200 -18.66 2.33 1.61
N PRO A 201 -19.98 2.61 1.63
CA PRO A 201 -20.47 3.96 1.87
C PRO A 201 -19.99 4.55 3.19
N HIS A 202 -20.03 3.73 4.25
CA HIS A 202 -19.55 4.13 5.56
C HIS A 202 -18.02 4.31 5.54
N GLY A 203 -17.59 5.56 5.71
CA GLY A 203 -16.19 5.94 5.57
C GLY A 203 -15.69 5.95 4.12
N SER A 204 -16.55 5.81 3.11
CA SER A 204 -16.19 5.94 1.69
C SER A 204 -14.98 5.08 1.26
N GLN A 205 -14.82 3.90 1.85
CA GLN A 205 -13.63 3.09 1.63
C GLN A 205 -13.71 2.40 0.28
N PHE A 206 -12.76 2.68 -0.60
CA PHE A 206 -12.61 2.02 -1.88
C PHE A 206 -11.55 0.92 -1.81
N THR A 207 -11.84 -0.25 -2.38
CA THR A 207 -10.92 -1.37 -2.46
C THR A 207 -10.86 -1.95 -3.86
N ILE A 208 -9.65 -2.34 -4.26
CA ILE A 208 -9.37 -3.03 -5.52
C ILE A 208 -8.98 -4.47 -5.17
N ILE A 209 -9.52 -5.44 -5.90
CA ILE A 209 -9.20 -6.86 -5.79
C ILE A 209 -8.16 -7.17 -6.87
N GLU A 210 -7.00 -7.69 -6.46
CA GLU A 210 -5.88 -8.02 -7.35
C GLU A 210 -5.48 -9.49 -7.19
N GLU A 211 -5.00 -10.10 -8.27
CA GLU A 211 -4.45 -11.47 -8.26
C GLU A 211 -2.98 -11.46 -7.84
N VAL A 212 -2.63 -12.26 -6.83
CA VAL A 212 -1.22 -12.41 -6.40
C VAL A 212 -0.42 -13.07 -7.53
N PRO A 213 0.66 -12.42 -8.04
CA PRO A 213 1.46 -12.99 -9.12
C PRO A 213 2.14 -14.30 -8.69
N ASP A 214 2.22 -15.25 -9.61
CA ASP A 214 2.91 -16.53 -9.37
C ASP A 214 4.43 -16.33 -9.14
N ASP A 215 5.00 -15.21 -9.60
CA ASP A 215 6.40 -14.83 -9.38
C ASP A 215 6.61 -13.88 -8.18
N SER A 216 5.64 -13.84 -7.25
CA SER A 216 5.79 -13.12 -5.98
C SER A 216 6.96 -13.66 -5.15
N LEU A 217 7.66 -12.75 -4.47
CA LEU A 217 8.81 -13.09 -3.62
C LEU A 217 8.31 -13.57 -2.25
N VAL A 218 8.48 -14.86 -1.95
CA VAL A 218 8.17 -15.43 -0.64
C VAL A 218 9.40 -15.46 0.24
N ILE A 219 9.26 -14.98 1.49
CA ILE A 219 10.33 -14.99 2.49
C ILE A 219 9.81 -15.69 3.75
N LYS A 220 10.58 -16.65 4.25
CA LYS A 220 10.35 -17.30 5.54
C LYS A 220 11.36 -16.78 6.55
N ILE A 221 10.86 -16.42 7.73
CA ILE A 221 11.61 -15.75 8.77
C ILE A 221 11.65 -16.68 9.97
N ARG A 222 12.87 -16.98 10.42
CA ARG A 222 13.05 -17.63 11.70
C ARG A 222 12.75 -16.59 12.79
N ILE A 223 11.71 -16.81 13.56
CA ILE A 223 11.34 -15.92 14.67
C ILE A 223 12.53 -15.80 15.63
N PRO A 224 13.07 -14.58 15.84
CA PRO A 224 14.21 -14.37 16.71
C PRO A 224 13.80 -14.47 18.18
N LYS A 225 14.79 -14.67 19.06
CA LYS A 225 14.58 -14.42 20.49
C LYS A 225 14.35 -12.92 20.68
N ARG A 226 13.34 -12.56 21.48
CA ARG A 226 13.09 -11.18 21.85
C ARG A 226 14.26 -10.64 22.69
N ILE A 227 14.63 -9.39 22.44
CA ILE A 227 15.61 -8.69 23.28
C ILE A 227 14.93 -8.37 24.62
N ASP A 228 15.62 -8.65 25.72
CA ASP A 228 15.13 -8.26 27.04
C ASP A 228 15.10 -6.74 27.16
N LYS A 229 14.01 -6.20 27.72
CA LYS A 229 13.82 -4.74 27.78
C LYS A 229 14.91 -4.07 28.62
N GLU A 230 15.29 -4.68 29.73
CA GLU A 230 16.30 -4.13 30.64
C GLU A 230 17.69 -4.20 30.00
N GLU A 231 17.99 -5.31 29.33
CA GLU A 231 19.24 -5.47 28.54
C GLU A 231 19.35 -4.39 27.44
N LEU A 232 18.25 -4.09 26.74
CA LEU A 232 18.23 -3.03 25.74
C LEU A 232 18.47 -1.64 26.35
N LEU A 233 17.76 -1.31 27.43
CA LEU A 233 17.90 -0.03 28.13
C LEU A 233 19.33 0.18 28.64
N GLN A 234 19.95 -0.87 29.18
CA GLN A 234 21.35 -0.86 29.58
C GLN A 234 22.29 -0.64 28.39
N THR A 235 22.05 -1.35 27.28
CA THR A 235 22.89 -1.27 26.07
C THR A 235 22.89 0.13 25.44
N ILE A 236 21.75 0.82 25.44
CA ILE A 236 21.65 2.19 24.92
C ILE A 236 22.11 3.26 25.92
N GLY A 237 22.53 2.86 27.12
CA GLY A 237 22.95 3.79 28.17
C GLY A 237 21.80 4.66 28.69
N PHE A 238 20.60 4.09 28.77
CA PHE A 238 19.46 4.82 29.34
C PHE A 238 19.74 5.19 30.79
N ASP A 239 19.54 6.46 31.12
CA ASP A 239 19.60 6.98 32.48
C ASP A 239 18.51 8.04 32.71
N ASN A 240 18.43 8.57 33.93
CA ASN A 240 17.40 9.54 34.30
C ASN A 240 17.46 10.85 33.49
N SER A 241 18.56 11.16 32.81
CA SER A 241 18.68 12.38 31.98
C SER A 241 17.85 12.32 30.69
N TRP A 242 17.47 11.11 30.25
CA TRP A 242 16.64 10.91 29.07
C TRP A 242 15.18 11.38 29.28
N VAL A 243 14.75 11.61 30.52
CA VAL A 243 13.37 11.99 30.86
C VAL A 243 13.36 13.32 31.63
N THR A 244 12.73 14.33 31.03
CA THR A 244 12.44 15.60 31.71
C THR A 244 10.97 15.66 32.10
N THR A 245 10.70 15.96 33.38
CA THR A 245 9.33 16.12 33.89
C THR A 245 9.03 17.59 34.18
N SER A 246 7.91 18.11 33.66
CA SER A 246 7.38 19.41 34.04
C SER A 246 5.88 19.30 34.38
N LEU A 247 5.45 20.02 35.42
CA LEU A 247 4.04 20.10 35.80
C LEU A 247 3.40 21.27 35.06
N ASN A 248 2.39 21.00 34.24
CA ASN A 248 1.64 22.03 33.53
C ASN A 248 0.64 22.69 34.50
N ARG A 249 1.08 23.70 35.25
CA ARG A 249 0.19 24.52 36.08
C ARG A 249 -0.49 25.55 35.18
N GLY A 250 -1.70 25.23 34.73
CA GLY A 250 -2.59 26.19 34.08
C GLY A 250 -2.75 27.44 34.95
N PHE A 251 -2.77 28.61 34.31
CA PHE A 251 -2.94 29.91 34.95
C PHE A 251 -4.16 29.89 35.88
N ALA A 252 -3.93 29.91 37.19
CA ALA A 252 -4.92 30.40 38.13
C ALA A 252 -4.97 31.92 37.95
N THR A 253 -6.01 32.40 37.26
CA THR A 253 -6.39 33.81 37.28
C THR A 253 -6.74 34.19 38.71
N SER A 254 -5.85 34.91 39.38
CA SER A 254 -6.17 35.67 40.59
C SER A 254 -7.11 36.80 40.20
N GLY A 255 -8.27 36.86 40.86
CA GLY A 255 -9.30 37.89 40.68
C GLY A 255 -8.96 39.23 41.29
#